data_AF-C5K982-F1
#
_entry.id   AF-C5K982-F1
#
_cell.length_a   1.000
_cell.length_b   1.000
_cell.length_c   1.000
_cell.angle_alpha   90.00
_cell.angle_beta   90.00
_cell.angle_gamma   90.00
#
_symmetry.space_group_name_H-M   'P 1'
#
loop_
_entity.id
_entity.type
_entity.pdbx_description
1 polymer ?
#
loop_
_entity_poly.entity_id
_entity_poly.type
_entity_poly.pdbx_seq_one_letter_code
_entity_poly.pdbx_strand_id
1 'polypeptide(L)'
;MLIKDYDALKRNGFFFGYSTLTWTTIFLEAGGGLIVAVVIKYADTILKNFATAAAIISSTTISALFLGFEVRPSFVIGAVLVITAIYMYSAKPTE
;
A
#
# COMPACT_ATOMS: atom_id res chain seq x y z
N MET A 1 -8.85 -15.08 -16.37
CA MET A 1 -7.38 -15.16 -16.40
C MET A 1 -6.91 -16.61 -16.28
N LEU A 2 -7.30 -17.35 -15.24
CA LEU A 2 -6.89 -18.76 -15.03
C LEU A 2 -7.16 -19.72 -16.20
N ILE A 3 -8.25 -19.58 -16.95
CA ILE A 3 -8.57 -20.48 -18.08
C ILE A 3 -7.72 -20.18 -19.33
N LYS A 4 -7.26 -18.94 -19.51
CA LYS A 4 -6.51 -18.53 -20.72
C LYS A 4 -5.07 -19.05 -20.74
N ASP A 5 -4.45 -19.14 -19.57
CA ASP A 5 -3.03 -19.49 -19.44
C ASP A 5 -2.81 -20.92 -18.88
N TYR A 6 -3.89 -21.65 -18.60
CA TYR A 6 -3.82 -23.01 -18.02
C TYR A 6 -3.06 -24.00 -18.92
N ASP A 7 -3.32 -23.96 -20.23
CA ASP A 7 -2.64 -24.83 -21.19
C ASP A 7 -1.16 -24.50 -21.34
N ALA A 8 -0.79 -23.22 -21.25
CA ALA A 8 0.60 -22.78 -21.26
C ALA A 8 1.32 -23.21 -19.97
N LEU A 9 0.66 -23.09 -18.81
CA LEU A 9 1.19 -23.49 -17.51
C LEU A 9 1.38 -25.02 -17.40
N LYS A 10 0.44 -25.80 -17.95
CA LYS A 10 0.50 -27.27 -17.95
C LYS A 10 1.62 -27.81 -18.86
N ARG A 11 1.94 -27.10 -19.95
CA ARG A 11 3.00 -27.50 -20.89
C ARG A 11 4.39 -27.05 -20.44
N ASN A 12 4.51 -25.83 -19.90
CA ASN A 12 5.82 -25.22 -19.65
C ASN A 12 6.20 -25.15 -18.16
N GLY A 13 5.28 -25.49 -17.25
CA GLY A 13 5.49 -25.49 -15.80
C GLY A 13 5.11 -24.17 -15.12
N PHE A 14 4.96 -24.20 -13.79
CA PHE A 14 4.49 -23.08 -12.96
C PHE A 14 5.38 -21.83 -13.03
N PHE A 15 6.70 -22.02 -13.15
CA PHE A 15 7.68 -20.92 -13.19
C PHE A 15 7.95 -20.40 -14.61
N PHE A 16 7.18 -20.83 -15.60
CA PHE A 16 7.36 -20.37 -16.97
C PHE A 16 7.01 -18.88 -17.10
N GLY A 17 7.94 -18.08 -17.62
CA GLY A 17 7.78 -16.63 -17.77
C GLY A 17 8.11 -15.81 -16.51
N TYR A 18 8.64 -16.43 -15.45
CA TYR A 18 9.16 -15.69 -14.30
C TYR A 18 10.41 -14.92 -14.71
N SER A 19 10.29 -13.60 -14.74
CA SER A 19 11.41 -12.69 -14.97
C SER A 19 12.04 -12.27 -13.63
N THR A 20 13.21 -11.63 -13.68
CA THR A 20 13.82 -11.01 -12.49
C THR A 20 12.85 -10.04 -11.80
N LEU A 21 12.03 -9.30 -12.55
CA LEU A 21 11.00 -8.41 -12.00
C LEU A 21 9.96 -9.20 -11.20
N THR A 22 9.53 -10.36 -11.69
CA THR A 22 8.58 -11.24 -10.99
C THR A 22 9.14 -11.66 -9.63
N TRP A 23 10.40 -12.12 -9.60
CA TRP A 23 11.06 -12.47 -8.33
C TRP A 23 11.18 -11.26 -7.39
N THR A 24 11.58 -10.09 -7.88
CA THR A 24 11.66 -8.88 -7.07
C THR A 24 10.31 -8.50 -6.47
N THR A 25 9.21 -8.55 -7.24
CA THR A 25 7.87 -8.26 -6.72
C THR A 25 7.42 -9.26 -5.65
N ILE A 26 7.74 -10.55 -5.81
CA ILE A 26 7.43 -11.58 -4.82
C ILE A 26 8.15 -11.29 -3.50
N PHE A 27 9.46 -11.00 -3.55
CA PHE A 27 10.22 -10.68 -2.33
C PHE A 27 9.75 -9.38 -1.68
N LEU A 28 9.40 -8.37 -2.47
CA LEU A 28 8.89 -7.10 -1.97
C LEU A 28 7.55 -7.27 -1.25
N GLU A 29 6.60 -7.99 -1.85
CA GLU A 29 5.28 -8.26 -1.27
C GLU A 29 5.38 -9.15 -0.03
N ALA A 30 6.19 -10.21 -0.08
CA ALA A 30 6.43 -11.08 1.08
C ALA A 30 7.06 -10.30 2.24
N GLY A 31 8.07 -9.47 1.95
CA GLY A 31 8.71 -8.59 2.92
C GLY A 31 7.74 -7.54 3.50
N GLY A 32 6.93 -6.92 2.63
CA GLY A 32 5.89 -5.97 3.05
C GLY A 32 4.87 -6.60 4.00
N GLY A 33 4.43 -7.83 3.70
CA GLY A 33 3.53 -8.60 4.58
C GLY A 33 4.14 -8.88 5.96
N LEU A 34 5.44 -9.23 6.02
CA LEU A 34 6.14 -9.42 7.29
C LEU A 34 6.21 -8.14 8.11
N ILE A 35 6.52 -7.00 7.48
CA ILE A 35 6.56 -5.69 8.15
C ILE A 35 5.19 -5.34 8.71
N VAL A 36 4.12 -5.54 7.93
CA VAL A 36 2.75 -5.31 8.39
C VAL A 36 2.40 -6.19 9.60
N ALA A 37 2.80 -7.47 9.58
CA ALA A 37 2.59 -8.37 10.71
C ALA A 37 3.31 -7.90 11.98
N VAL A 38 4.53 -7.38 11.85
CA VAL A 38 5.28 -6.77 12.96
C VAL A 38 4.57 -5.52 13.47
N VAL A 39 4.11 -4.63 12.60
CA VAL A 39 3.37 -3.42 13.00
C VAL A 39 2.10 -3.79 13.77
N ILE A 40 1.35 -4.80 13.32
CA ILE A 40 0.14 -5.25 14.03
C ILE A 40 0.48 -5.92 15.38
N LYS A 41 1.66 -6.53 15.51
CA LYS A 41 2.10 -7.18 16.75
C LYS A 41 2.54 -6.16 17.81
N TYR A 42 3.23 -5.10 17.39
CA TYR A 42 3.84 -4.12 18.30
C TYR A 42 3.07 -2.79 18.38
N ALA A 43 2.11 -2.57 17.48
CA ALA A 43 1.21 -1.43 17.46
C ALA A 43 -0.21 -1.89 17.09
N ASP A 44 -1.16 -0.95 17.03
CA ASP A 44 -2.54 -1.27 16.71
C ASP A 44 -2.79 -1.40 15.20
N THR A 45 -3.70 -2.30 14.83
CA THR A 45 -4.19 -2.45 13.44
C THR A 45 -4.80 -1.16 12.88
N ILE A 46 -5.30 -0.29 13.76
CA ILE A 46 -5.81 1.05 13.43
C ILE A 46 -4.65 1.95 12.97
N LEU A 47 -3.53 1.96 13.70
CA LEU A 47 -2.35 2.76 13.35
C LEU A 47 -1.73 2.30 12.02
N LYS A 48 -1.76 0.99 11.73
CA LYS A 48 -1.36 0.45 10.41
C LYS A 48 -2.21 1.06 9.29
N ASN A 49 -3.54 1.12 9.47
CA ASN A 49 -4.43 1.71 8.46
C ASN A 49 -4.18 3.21 8.28
N PHE A 50 -3.89 3.93 9.36
CA PHE A 50 -3.49 5.35 9.28
C PHE A 50 -2.17 5.55 8.55
N ALA A 51 -1.16 4.71 8.81
CA ALA A 51 0.11 4.77 8.10
C ALA A 51 -0.07 4.53 6.60
N THR A 52 -0.91 3.56 6.20
CA THR A 52 -1.25 3.34 4.79
C THR A 52 -1.94 4.55 4.17
N ALA A 53 -2.92 5.14 4.85
CA ALA A 53 -3.62 6.33 4.36
C ALA A 53 -2.69 7.54 4.21
N ALA A 54 -1.81 7.77 5.20
CA ALA A 54 -0.79 8.81 5.14
C ALA A 54 0.22 8.58 4.00
N ALA A 55 0.60 7.33 3.74
CA ALA A 55 1.48 6.96 2.63
C ALA A 55 0.84 7.24 1.26
N ILE A 56 -0.47 7.02 1.11
CA ILE A 56 -1.20 7.39 -0.10
C ILE A 56 -1.16 8.91 -0.29
N ILE A 57 -1.45 9.68 0.77
CA ILE A 57 -1.45 11.15 0.71
C ILE A 57 -0.07 11.68 0.32
N SER A 58 0.99 11.19 0.95
CA SER A 58 2.36 11.61 0.63
C SER A 58 2.77 11.22 -0.79
N SER A 59 2.43 10.01 -1.23
CA SER A 59 2.73 9.53 -2.59
C SER A 59 2.01 10.37 -3.66
N THR A 60 0.74 10.71 -3.45
CA THR A 60 0.00 11.59 -4.35
C THR A 60 0.55 13.01 -4.30
N THR A 61 0.98 13.51 -3.15
CA THR A 61 1.60 14.85 -3.02
C THR A 61 2.90 14.91 -3.81
N ILE A 62 3.79 13.92 -3.64
CA ILE A 62 5.03 13.82 -4.40
C ILE A 62 4.73 13.69 -5.90
N SER A 63 3.76 12.87 -6.28
CA SER A 63 3.37 12.70 -7.68
C SER A 63 2.80 13.99 -8.28
N ALA A 64 2.00 14.75 -7.53
CA ALA A 64 1.48 16.04 -7.99
C ALA A 64 2.59 17.06 -8.23
N LEU A 65 3.59 17.12 -7.33
CA LEU A 65 4.70 18.06 -7.43
C LEU A 65 5.69 17.71 -8.55
N PHE A 66 6.03 16.43 -8.72
CA PHE A 66 7.06 15.99 -9.67
C PHE A 66 6.53 15.60 -11.05
N LEU A 67 5.32 15.03 -11.13
CA LEU A 67 4.74 14.51 -12.37
C LEU A 67 3.64 15.42 -12.93
N GLY A 68 3.33 16.54 -12.28
CA GLY A 68 2.30 17.49 -12.72
C GLY A 68 0.89 16.92 -12.64
N PHE A 69 0.65 15.96 -11.75
CA PHE A 69 -0.65 15.31 -11.61
C PHE A 69 -1.69 16.29 -11.03
N GLU A 70 -2.82 16.48 -11.73
CA GLU A 70 -3.91 17.33 -11.23
C GLU A 70 -4.63 16.66 -10.06
N VAL A 71 -4.45 17.22 -8.87
CA VAL A 71 -5.10 16.76 -7.65
C VAL A 71 -6.57 17.19 -7.67
N ARG A 72 -7.48 16.22 -7.65
CA ARG A 72 -8.92 16.50 -7.57
C ARG A 72 -9.28 17.14 -6.22
N PRO A 73 -10.21 18.11 -6.17
CA PRO A 73 -10.66 18.71 -4.91
C PRO A 73 -11.19 17.70 -3.89
N SER A 74 -11.82 16.61 -4.34
CA SER A 74 -12.28 15.52 -3.47
C SER A 74 -11.13 14.82 -2.74
N PHE A 75 -9.96 14.71 -3.37
CA PHE A 75 -8.76 14.15 -2.74
C PHE A 75 -8.27 15.05 -1.61
N VAL A 76 -8.28 16.37 -1.80
CA VAL A 76 -7.86 17.34 -0.77
C VAL A 76 -8.76 17.25 0.47
N ILE A 77 -10.08 17.18 0.27
CA ILE A 77 -11.04 17.01 1.38
C ILE A 77 -10.77 15.70 2.13
N GLY A 78 -10.57 14.60 1.39
CA GLY A 78 -10.21 13.31 1.98
C GLY A 78 -8.89 13.35 2.75
N ALA A 79 -7.88 14.02 2.21
CA ALA A 79 -6.57 14.15 2.86
C ALA A 79 -6.65 14.94 4.16
N VAL A 80 -7.40 16.06 4.19
CA VAL A 80 -7.64 16.84 5.41
C VAL A 80 -8.33 15.98 6.47
N LEU A 81 -9.39 15.26 6.10
CA LEU A 81 -10.13 14.40 7.01
C LEU A 81 -9.25 13.31 7.62
N VAL A 82 -8.40 12.66 6.81
CA VAL A 82 -7.45 11.65 7.29
C VAL A 82 -6.42 12.26 8.25
N ILE A 83 -5.86 13.42 7.93
CA ILE A 83 -4.89 14.11 8.82
C ILE A 83 -5.55 14.47 10.16
N THR A 84 -6.78 14.99 10.14
CA THR A 84 -7.54 15.28 11.35
C THR A 84 -7.80 14.01 12.17
N ALA A 85 -8.17 12.91 11.53
CA ALA A 85 -8.40 11.62 12.21
C ALA A 85 -7.12 11.09 12.87
N ILE A 86 -5.96 11.19 12.20
CA ILE A 86 -4.66 10.79 12.77
C ILE A 86 -4.32 11.66 13.99
N TYR A 87 -4.54 12.96 13.90
CA TYR A 87 -4.28 13.88 15.02
C TYR A 87 -5.18 13.57 16.21
N MET A 88 -6.48 13.37 15.98
CA MET A 88 -7.44 12.99 17.02
C MET A 88 -7.11 11.63 17.66
N TYR A 89 -6.67 10.65 16.88
CA TYR A 89 -6.28 9.34 17.40
C TYR A 89 -4.96 9.40 18.19
N SER A 90 -4.04 10.26 17.78
CA SER A 90 -2.74 10.43 18.45
C SER A 90 -2.83 11.30 19.70
N ALA A 91 -3.87 12.14 19.80
CA ALA A 91 -4.22 12.87 21.01
C ALA A 91 -4.68 11.87 22.08
N LYS A 92 -3.73 11.37 22.89
CA LYS A 92 -4.03 10.62 24.11
C LYS A 92 -5.06 11.38 24.95
N PRO A 93 -5.99 10.69 25.63
CA PRO A 93 -6.80 11.34 26.65
C PRO A 93 -5.84 11.91 27.70
N THR A 94 -5.98 13.19 28.00
CA THR A 94 -5.39 13.77 29.20
C THR A 94 -6.37 13.42 30.31
N GLU A 95 -5.95 12.46 31.15
CA GLU A 95 -6.61 11.91 32.35
C GLU A 95 -7.75 10.90 32.14
#